data_AF-V6TQJ8-F1
#
_entry.id   AF-V6TQJ8-F1
#
_cell.length_a   1.000
_cell.length_b   1.000
_cell.length_c   1.000
_cell.angle_alpha   90.00
_cell.angle_beta   90.00
_cell.angle_gamma   90.00
#
_symmetry.space_group_name_H-M   'P 1'
#
loop_
_entity.id
_entity.type
_entity.pdbx_description
1 polymer ?
#
loop_
_entity_poly.entity_id
_entity_poly.type
_entity_poly.pdbx_seq_one_letter_code
_entity_poly.pdbx_strand_id
1 'polypeptide(L)'
;MAPSRSIVWAPIPCLSSLFPMIGHFGITDSTGIIHDFGGDFYVNRSETHTIFGLPSLYSQLSETYWPTISDEEWDNAISMAMANIKRNVITSLPTTVTTL
;
A
#
# COMPACT_ATOMS: atom_id res chain seq x y z
N MET A 1 -10.01 11.16 5.86
CA MET A 1 -9.42 9.88 6.34
C MET A 1 -10.23 8.74 5.75
N ALA A 2 -9.55 7.72 5.22
CA ALA A 2 -10.19 6.50 4.72
C ALA A 2 -10.66 5.62 5.89
N PRO A 3 -11.57 4.65 5.66
CA PRO A 3 -11.87 3.63 6.66
C PRO A 3 -10.59 2.87 7.06
N SER A 4 -10.45 2.60 8.36
CA SER A 4 -9.31 1.84 8.91
C SER A 4 -9.31 0.40 8.42
N ARG A 5 -8.13 -0.24 8.39
CA ARG A 5 -7.96 -1.66 8.06
C ARG A 5 -8.71 -2.07 6.78
N SER A 6 -8.46 -1.35 5.70
CA SER A 6 -9.19 -1.47 4.44
C SER A 6 -8.24 -1.64 3.27
N ILE A 7 -8.67 -2.42 2.29
CA ILE A 7 -8.04 -2.42 0.97
C ILE A 7 -8.71 -1.33 0.16
N VAL A 8 -7.91 -0.45 -0.43
CA VAL A 8 -8.42 0.64 -1.27
C VAL A 8 -8.12 0.35 -2.72
N TRP A 9 -9.01 0.79 -3.60
CA TRP A 9 -8.81 0.69 -5.04
C TRP A 9 -9.09 2.04 -5.70
N ALA A 10 -8.16 2.47 -6.55
CA ALA A 10 -8.26 3.70 -7.33
C ALA A 10 -8.11 3.39 -8.83
N PRO A 11 -8.88 4.04 -9.72
CA PRO A 11 -8.72 3.89 -11.15
C PRO A 11 -7.39 4.51 -11.61
N ILE A 12 -6.67 3.81 -12.49
CA ILE A 12 -5.48 4.33 -13.17
C ILE A 12 -5.96 5.17 -14.37
N PRO A 13 -5.57 6.46 -14.47
CA PRO A 13 -5.97 7.33 -15.57
C PRO A 13 -5.73 6.69 -16.94
N CYS A 14 -6.68 6.87 -17.86
CA CYS A 14 -6.71 6.31 -19.22
C CYS A 14 -6.88 4.77 -19.30
N LEU A 15 -6.21 3.99 -18.45
CA LEU A 15 -6.25 2.53 -18.51
C LEU A 15 -7.57 1.97 -17.96
N SER A 16 -8.04 2.49 -16.83
CA SER A 16 -9.32 2.08 -16.25
C SER A 16 -10.51 2.48 -17.13
N SER A 17 -10.36 3.51 -17.98
CA SER A 17 -11.38 3.88 -18.95
C SER A 17 -11.51 2.86 -20.09
N LEU A 18 -10.43 2.13 -20.42
CA LEU A 18 -10.42 1.10 -21.45
C LEU A 18 -10.75 -0.29 -20.88
N PHE A 19 -10.30 -0.57 -19.66
CA PHE A 19 -10.55 -1.81 -18.93
C PHE A 19 -11.03 -1.48 -17.50
N PRO A 20 -12.35 -1.44 -17.25
CA PRO A 20 -12.93 -0.89 -16.01
C PRO A 20 -12.57 -1.62 -14.72
N MET A 21 -11.92 -2.79 -14.79
CA MET A 21 -11.49 -3.58 -13.63
C MET A 21 -10.01 -3.39 -13.30
N ILE A 22 -9.22 -2.77 -14.18
CA ILE A 22 -7.80 -2.53 -13.92
C ILE A 22 -7.69 -1.25 -13.11
N GLY A 23 -7.02 -1.30 -11.98
CA GLY A 23 -6.72 -0.13 -11.17
C GLY A 23 -5.59 -0.40 -10.18
N HIS A 24 -5.31 0.60 -9.36
CA HIS A 24 -4.27 0.56 -8.36
C HIS A 24 -4.83 0.23 -6.99
N PHE A 25 -4.13 -0.61 -6.24
CA PHE A 25 -4.51 -1.03 -4.91
C PHE A 25 -3.59 -0.42 -3.86
N GLY A 26 -4.18 -0.02 -2.75
CA GLY A 26 -3.49 0.38 -1.53
C GLY A 26 -4.08 -0.32 -0.32
N ILE A 27 -3.47 -0.10 0.84
CA ILE A 27 -3.90 -0.62 2.12
C ILE A 27 -3.94 0.49 3.15
N THR A 28 -4.95 0.52 4.02
CA THR A 28 -5.02 1.49 5.12
C THR A 28 -4.51 0.90 6.42
N ASP A 29 -3.80 1.73 7.20
CA ASP A 29 -3.44 1.39 8.58
C ASP A 29 -4.65 1.46 9.52
N SER A 30 -4.43 1.14 10.80
CA SER A 30 -5.45 1.19 11.85
C SER A 30 -6.08 2.59 12.01
N THR A 31 -5.36 3.64 11.61
CA THR A 31 -5.80 5.03 11.68
C THR A 31 -6.46 5.51 10.38
N GLY A 32 -6.45 4.71 9.30
CA GLY A 32 -7.06 5.08 8.03
C GLY A 32 -6.15 5.89 7.11
N ILE A 33 -4.83 5.87 7.33
CA ILE A 33 -3.87 6.39 6.35
C ILE A 33 -3.66 5.34 5.26
N ILE A 34 -3.79 5.75 4.02
CA ILE A 34 -3.54 4.93 2.83
C ILE A 34 -2.04 4.80 2.62
N HIS A 35 -1.59 3.56 2.43
CA HIS A 35 -0.26 3.17 2.01
C HIS A 35 -0.39 2.44 0.67
N ASP A 36 0.13 3.03 -0.41
CA ASP A 36 0.05 2.46 -1.76
C ASP A 36 1.39 2.55 -2.50
N PHE A 37 1.67 1.52 -3.31
CA PHE A 37 3.01 1.25 -3.84
C PHE A 37 3.12 1.80 -5.26
N GLY A 38 3.54 3.06 -5.37
CA GLY A 38 3.51 3.79 -6.63
C GLY A 38 4.62 3.50 -7.62
N GLY A 39 5.49 2.54 -7.32
CA GLY A 39 6.63 2.17 -8.15
C GLY A 39 7.83 1.79 -7.29
N ASP A 40 8.98 1.67 -7.94
CA ASP A 40 10.22 1.32 -7.24
C ASP A 40 10.53 2.35 -6.16
N PHE A 41 10.74 1.85 -4.93
CA PHE A 41 11.18 2.64 -3.77
C PHE A 41 10.18 3.70 -3.27
N TYR A 42 8.99 3.79 -3.86
CA TYR A 42 8.01 4.81 -3.51
C TYR A 42 6.74 4.18 -2.93
N VAL A 43 6.51 4.48 -1.66
CA VAL A 43 5.25 4.23 -0.98
C VAL A 43 4.61 5.59 -0.73
N ASN A 44 3.44 5.82 -1.31
CA ASN A 44 2.66 7.00 -0.99
C ASN A 44 1.93 6.77 0.34
N ARG A 45 1.93 7.81 1.18
CA ARG A 45 1.27 7.82 2.48
C ARG A 45 0.33 9.03 2.54
N SER A 46 -0.97 8.79 2.52
CA SER A 46 -1.96 9.85 2.38
C SER A 46 -3.28 9.51 3.06
N GLU A 47 -3.97 10.51 3.57
CA GLU A 47 -5.29 10.34 4.22
C GLU A 47 -6.45 10.18 3.23
N THR A 48 -6.22 10.49 1.95
CA THR A 48 -7.30 10.75 0.99
C THR A 48 -7.03 10.21 -0.41
N HIS A 49 -5.78 10.07 -0.84
CA HIS A 49 -5.45 9.77 -2.23
C HIS A 49 -4.39 8.68 -2.35
N THR A 50 -4.53 7.84 -3.37
CA THR A 50 -3.45 7.02 -3.92
C THR A 50 -2.57 7.84 -4.88
N ILE A 51 -1.50 7.25 -5.39
CA ILE A 51 -0.66 7.87 -6.43
C ILE A 51 -1.40 8.15 -7.74
N PHE A 52 -2.55 7.53 -7.96
CA PHE A 52 -3.41 7.74 -9.12
C PHE A 52 -4.66 8.58 -8.81
N GLY A 53 -4.77 9.12 -7.59
CA GLY A 53 -5.88 9.97 -7.16
C GLY A 53 -6.80 9.31 -6.13
N LEU A 54 -8.05 9.77 -6.08
CA LEU A 54 -9.03 9.35 -5.08
C LEU A 54 -9.38 7.85 -5.25
N PRO A 55 -9.37 7.06 -4.16
CA PRO A 55 -9.92 5.72 -4.21
C PRO A 55 -11.42 5.77 -4.55
N SER A 56 -11.83 4.88 -5.45
CA SER A 56 -13.24 4.70 -5.81
C SER A 56 -13.90 3.56 -5.02
N LEU A 57 -13.11 2.71 -4.37
CA LEU A 57 -13.61 1.61 -3.55
C LEU A 57 -12.75 1.44 -2.30
N TYR A 58 -13.44 1.16 -1.19
CA TYR A 58 -12.86 0.77 0.09
C TYR A 58 -13.49 -0.56 0.51
N SER A 59 -12.67 -1.59 0.66
CA SER A 59 -13.07 -2.89 1.18
C SER A 59 -12.50 -3.04 2.58
N GLN A 60 -13.29 -2.67 3.59
CA GLN A 60 -12.91 -2.80 4.99
C GLN A 60 -12.92 -4.27 5.41
N LEU A 61 -11.84 -4.71 6.07
CA LEU A 61 -11.79 -6.06 6.61
C LEU A 61 -12.81 -6.20 7.74
N SER A 62 -13.74 -7.13 7.56
CA SER A 62 -14.73 -7.45 8.58
C SER A 62 -14.12 -8.34 9.66
N GLU A 63 -14.33 -7.95 10.92
CA GLU A 63 -13.94 -8.72 12.10
C GLU A 63 -14.65 -10.09 12.18
N THR A 64 -15.69 -10.31 11.36
CA THR A 64 -16.35 -11.62 11.24
C THR A 64 -15.46 -12.67 10.57
N TYR A 65 -14.64 -12.26 9.60
CA TYR A 65 -13.80 -13.20 8.83
C TYR A 65 -12.32 -13.15 9.25
N TRP A 66 -11.91 -12.10 9.96
CA TRP A 66 -10.56 -11.92 10.49
C TRP A 66 -10.60 -11.78 12.01
N PRO A 67 -10.38 -12.86 12.78
CA PRO A 67 -10.44 -12.78 14.24
C PRO A 67 -9.30 -11.88 14.78
N THR A 68 -9.68 -10.94 15.66
CA THR A 68 -8.84 -10.19 16.62
C THR A 68 -7.36 -10.00 16.25
N ILE A 69 -7.07 -9.44 15.07
CA ILE A 69 -5.78 -8.79 14.85
C ILE A 69 -5.83 -7.45 15.58
N SER A 70 -4.86 -7.21 16.45
CA SER A 70 -4.72 -5.91 17.10
C SER A 70 -4.30 -4.84 16.10
N ASP A 71 -4.65 -3.58 16.37
CA ASP A 71 -4.21 -2.45 15.53
C ASP A 71 -2.69 -2.38 15.41
N GLU A 72 -1.98 -2.69 16.50
CA GLU A 72 -0.52 -2.75 16.51
C GLU A 72 0.03 -3.84 15.60
N GLU A 73 -0.54 -5.04 15.63
CA GLU A 73 -0.09 -6.15 14.79
C GLU A 73 -0.35 -5.87 13.30
N TRP A 74 -1.49 -5.27 12.98
CA TRP A 74 -1.82 -4.81 11.63
C TRP A 74 -0.82 -3.76 11.12
N ASP A 75 -0.58 -2.71 11.91
CA ASP A 75 0.31 -1.61 11.54
C ASP A 75 1.76 -2.06 11.44
N ASN A 76 2.19 -2.98 12.31
CA ASN A 76 3.51 -3.61 12.24
C ASN A 76 3.67 -4.42 10.94
N ALA A 77 2.66 -5.16 10.52
CA ALA A 77 2.70 -5.91 9.26
C ALA A 77 2.83 -4.96 8.05
N ILE A 78 2.09 -3.85 8.02
CA ILE A 78 2.22 -2.82 6.97
C ILE A 78 3.62 -2.21 7.00
N SER A 79 4.13 -1.85 8.18
CA SER A 79 5.49 -1.32 8.37
C SER A 79 6.57 -2.26 7.85
N MET A 80 6.45 -3.56 8.15
CA MET A 80 7.35 -4.59 7.65
C MET A 80 7.31 -4.71 6.12
N ALA A 81 6.12 -4.68 5.52
CA ALA A 81 5.97 -4.72 4.07
C ALA A 81 6.66 -3.52 3.39
N MET A 82 6.47 -2.31 3.91
CA MET A 82 7.17 -1.11 3.43
C MET A 82 8.68 -1.21 3.59
N ALA A 83 9.16 -1.75 4.72
CA ALA A 83 10.59 -1.92 4.97
C ALA A 83 11.23 -2.94 4.02
N ASN A 84 10.51 -4.01 3.65
CA ASN A 84 11.01 -5.02 2.72
C ASN A 84 11.17 -4.49 1.30
N ILE A 85 10.28 -3.61 0.85
CA ILE A 85 10.43 -2.91 -0.44
C ILE A 85 11.70 -2.04 -0.44
N LYS A 86 12.10 -1.49 0.71
CA LYS A 86 13.38 -0.77 0.83
C LYS A 86 14.59 -1.71 0.93
N ARG A 87 14.44 -2.90 1.54
CA ARG A 87 15.55 -3.85 1.77
C ARG A 87 15.94 -4.69 0.57
N ASN A 88 14.98 -5.25 -0.18
CA ASN A 88 15.26 -6.11 -1.35
C ASN A 88 16.09 -5.42 -2.44
N VAL A 89 16.21 -4.11 -2.31
CA VAL A 89 16.89 -3.18 -3.20
C VAL A 89 18.35 -2.99 -2.83
N ILE A 90 18.65 -2.89 -1.53
CA ILE A 90 20.04 -2.84 -1.04
C ILE A 90 20.76 -4.14 -1.41
N THR A 91 20.05 -5.26 -1.37
CA THR A 91 20.58 -6.58 -1.75
C THR A 91 20.67 -6.79 -3.27
N SER A 92 20.02 -5.97 -4.09
CA SER A 92 20.10 -6.05 -5.56
C SER A 92 21.09 -5.05 -6.17
N LEU A 93 21.67 -4.16 -5.37
CA LEU A 93 22.84 -3.38 -5.79
C LEU A 93 24.05 -4.32 -5.86
N PRO A 94 24.82 -4.34 -6.97
CA PRO A 94 26.01 -5.17 -7.04
C PRO A 94 26.98 -4.74 -5.93
N THR A 95 27.38 -5.72 -5.11
CA THR A 95 28.40 -5.63 -4.06
C THR A 95 29.80 -5.45 -4.67
N THR A 96 29.98 -4.45 -5.53
CA THR A 96 31.22 -4.24 -6.28
C THR A 96 31.69 -2.79 -6.28
N VAL A 97 31.43 -2.02 -5.22
CA VAL A 97 32.20 -0.78 -4.97
C VAL A 97 32.32 -0.53 -3.47
N THR A 98 33.00 -1.40 -2.73
CA THR A 98 33.60 -1.04 -1.42
C THR A 98 34.86 -1.86 -1.16
N THR A 99 35.85 -1.75 -2.04
CA THR A 99 37.26 -1.98 -1.71
C THR A 99 38.10 -1.14 -2.67
N LEU A 100 38.34 0.13 -2.31
CA LEU A 100 39.61 0.85 -2.50
C LEU A 100 39.69 1.92 -1.40
#